data_AF-A0A6A5Z2F7-F1
#
_entry.id   AF-A0A6A5Z2F7-F1
#
_cell.length_a   1.000
_cell.length_b   1.000
_cell.length_c   1.000
_cell.angle_alpha   90.00
_cell.angle_beta   90.00
_cell.angle_gamma   90.00
#
_symmetry.space_group_name_H-M   'P 1'
#
loop_
_entity.id
_entity.type
_entity.pdbx_description
1 polymer ?
#
loop_
_entity_poly.entity_id
_entity_poly.type
_entity_poly.pdbx_seq_one_letter_code
_entity_poly.pdbx_strand_id
1 'polypeptide(L)'
;MSLSMAGFLAITWTGFVICSIACALRLYIRRKCLGDFLADDWIMMFALANLFLVVVLGQLFIPEVYATTEYKKDAPHSEDFLEHFLRGLRGSGAAMIAMYVGVWAIKLSFLLFFKRLGAQIKEYIVAWYVVLVITVGCGAVSLGMQQYRCIFASWVKIVATCARPSELKQARDTFRASWIVDVVSDGLIICFPIAILWRVRIGLKQKLILTCVFSLVALTIAVTVVRGTLVGGIFMSVRNFSNAQLQTSWVWLFTEYSVSFLIACIVSFRALFVRQENRTYEHSKQPREAGLREQQGLTNDHKFSRVRRVHDSLLESFKALETTDDADLPKPASGRFTPTFLTDVEIAHLPKGEV
;
A
#
# COMPACT_ATOMS: atom_id res chain seq x y z
N MET A 1 -13.92 -35.24 -1.64
CA MET A 1 -13.32 -35.33 -2.99
C MET A 1 -11.86 -34.93 -2.86
N SER A 2 -10.94 -35.90 -2.91
CA SER A 2 -9.49 -35.62 -2.88
C SER A 2 -9.08 -35.09 -4.26
N LEU A 3 -8.30 -34.01 -4.28
CA LEU A 3 -7.77 -33.46 -5.52
C LEU A 3 -6.72 -34.43 -6.08
N SER A 4 -6.55 -34.51 -7.40
CA SER A 4 -5.43 -35.26 -7.97
C SER A 4 -4.13 -34.47 -7.81
N MET A 5 -2.98 -35.16 -7.75
CA MET A 5 -1.67 -34.53 -7.66
C MET A 5 -1.44 -33.53 -8.80
N ALA A 6 -1.71 -33.95 -10.04
CA ALA A 6 -1.59 -33.10 -11.21
C ALA A 6 -2.53 -31.88 -11.16
N GLY A 7 -3.77 -32.07 -10.69
CA GLY A 7 -4.73 -30.99 -10.53
C GLY A 7 -4.27 -29.94 -9.52
N PHE A 8 -3.69 -30.39 -8.40
CA PHE A 8 -3.11 -29.48 -7.41
C PHE A 8 -1.98 -28.64 -8.01
N LEU A 9 -0.99 -29.30 -8.64
CA LEU A 9 0.16 -28.61 -9.21
C LEU A 9 -0.25 -27.63 -10.30
N ALA A 10 -1.20 -28.01 -11.15
CA ALA A 10 -1.74 -27.14 -12.18
C ALA A 10 -2.36 -25.87 -11.60
N ILE A 11 -3.17 -25.99 -10.53
CA ILE A 11 -3.77 -24.84 -9.85
C ILE A 11 -2.70 -23.91 -9.27
N THR A 12 -1.67 -24.46 -8.63
CA THR A 12 -0.62 -23.65 -7.99
C THR A 12 0.25 -22.91 -8.99
N TRP A 13 0.68 -23.58 -10.05
CA TRP A 13 1.51 -22.95 -11.08
C TRP A 13 0.71 -21.92 -11.87
N THR A 14 -0.54 -22.20 -12.19
CA THR A 14 -1.43 -21.25 -12.88
C THR A 14 -1.64 -20.00 -12.02
N GLY A 15 -1.93 -20.15 -10.72
CA GLY A 15 -2.08 -19.03 -9.80
C GLY A 15 -0.81 -18.17 -9.71
N PHE A 16 0.36 -18.80 -9.64
CA PHE A 16 1.64 -18.09 -9.63
C PHE A 16 1.91 -17.33 -10.93
N VAL A 17 1.65 -17.94 -12.10
CA VAL A 17 1.84 -17.27 -13.40
C VAL A 17 0.95 -16.03 -13.50
N ILE A 18 -0.32 -16.15 -13.11
CA ILE A 18 -1.26 -15.02 -13.12
C ILE A 18 -0.77 -13.89 -12.19
N CYS A 19 -0.35 -14.23 -10.97
CA CYS A 19 0.20 -13.23 -10.03
C CYS A 19 1.50 -12.59 -10.54
N SER A 20 2.37 -13.37 -11.17
CA SER A 20 3.62 -12.90 -11.77
C SER A 20 3.37 -11.91 -12.89
N ILE A 21 2.43 -12.20 -13.80
CA ILE A 21 2.03 -11.30 -14.88
C ILE A 21 1.47 -10.00 -14.29
N ALA A 22 0.58 -10.08 -13.29
CA ALA A 22 0.02 -8.92 -12.63
C ALA A 22 1.09 -8.05 -11.94
N CYS A 23 2.08 -8.67 -11.29
CA CYS A 23 3.21 -7.98 -10.68
C CYS A 23 4.12 -7.33 -11.72
N ALA A 24 4.45 -8.04 -12.80
CA ALA A 24 5.27 -7.50 -13.89
C ALA A 24 4.60 -6.26 -14.51
N LEU A 25 3.29 -6.35 -14.79
CA LEU A 25 2.52 -5.21 -15.27
C LEU A 25 2.53 -4.05 -14.26
N ARG A 26 2.42 -4.34 -12.96
CA ARG A 26 2.49 -3.35 -11.88
C ARG A 26 3.80 -2.59 -11.89
N LEU A 27 4.91 -3.32 -11.92
CA LEU A 27 6.25 -2.73 -11.94
C LEU A 27 6.50 -1.96 -13.24
N TYR A 28 6.04 -2.48 -14.38
CA TYR A 28 6.16 -1.80 -15.68
C TYR A 28 5.43 -0.45 -15.69
N ILE A 29 4.15 -0.44 -15.30
CA ILE A 29 3.35 0.80 -15.27
C ILE A 29 3.95 1.80 -14.27
N ARG A 30 4.40 1.33 -13.10
CA ARG A 30 5.02 2.24 -12.12
C ARG A 30 6.32 2.83 -12.62
N ARG A 31 7.20 2.03 -13.21
CA ARG A 31 8.45 2.52 -13.80
C ARG A 31 8.19 3.54 -14.91
N LYS A 32 7.16 3.32 -15.75
CA LYS A 32 6.80 4.25 -16.83
C LYS A 32 6.13 5.54 -16.33
N CYS A 33 5.28 5.47 -15.30
CA CYS A 33 4.51 6.63 -14.86
C CYS A 33 5.14 7.43 -13.70
N LEU A 34 5.92 6.77 -12.83
CA LEU A 34 6.50 7.39 -11.63
C LEU A 34 8.03 7.52 -11.69
N GLY A 35 8.70 6.82 -12.61
CA GLY A 35 10.17 6.83 -12.76
C GLY A 35 10.90 5.95 -11.74
N ASP A 36 10.42 5.92 -10.49
CA ASP A 36 11.08 5.23 -9.36
C ASP A 36 10.23 4.12 -8.72
N PHE A 37 10.92 3.16 -8.10
CA PHE A 37 10.30 2.12 -7.28
C PHE A 37 10.03 2.61 -5.86
N LEU A 38 8.84 2.32 -5.35
CA LEU A 38 8.45 2.68 -3.98
C LEU A 38 8.66 1.48 -3.03
N ALA A 39 8.77 1.75 -1.73
CA ALA A 39 8.89 0.70 -0.71
C ALA A 39 7.77 -0.36 -0.79
N ASP A 40 6.56 0.07 -1.15
CA ASP A 40 5.40 -0.77 -1.43
C ASP A 40 5.63 -1.80 -2.57
N ASP A 41 6.42 -1.46 -3.58
CA ASP A 41 6.74 -2.37 -4.69
C ASP A 41 7.77 -3.43 -4.29
N TRP A 42 8.73 -3.07 -3.43
CA TRP A 42 9.67 -4.03 -2.85
C TRP A 42 8.97 -5.08 -1.97
N ILE A 43 8.01 -4.64 -1.15
CA ILE A 43 7.21 -5.55 -0.33
C ILE A 43 6.35 -6.48 -1.22
N MET A 44 5.79 -5.97 -2.32
CA MET A 44 5.03 -6.78 -3.25
C MET A 44 5.91 -7.81 -3.99
N MET A 45 7.14 -7.45 -4.36
CA MET A 45 8.10 -8.41 -4.92
C MET A 45 8.50 -9.48 -3.89
N PHE A 46 8.66 -9.10 -2.62
CA PHE A 46 8.89 -10.06 -1.54
C PHE A 46 7.71 -11.02 -1.36
N ALA A 47 6.47 -10.53 -1.46
CA ALA A 47 5.29 -11.40 -1.48
C ALA A 47 5.35 -12.35 -2.70
N LEU A 48 5.64 -11.87 -3.90
CA LEU A 48 5.77 -12.74 -5.07
C LEU A 48 6.85 -13.82 -4.88
N ALA A 49 7.98 -13.48 -4.27
CA ALA A 49 9.04 -14.44 -3.94
C ALA A 49 8.56 -15.52 -2.94
N ASN A 50 7.77 -15.14 -1.93
CA ASN A 50 7.12 -16.10 -1.03
C ASN A 50 6.12 -16.99 -1.77
N LEU A 51 5.35 -16.45 -2.70
CA LEU A 51 4.41 -17.23 -3.52
C LEU A 51 5.18 -18.23 -4.41
N PHE A 52 6.30 -17.82 -5.00
CA PHE A 52 7.18 -18.71 -5.76
C PHE A 52 7.73 -19.84 -4.87
N LEU A 53 8.24 -19.51 -3.68
CA LEU A 53 8.70 -20.49 -2.71
C LEU A 53 7.62 -21.52 -2.38
N VAL A 54 6.37 -21.06 -2.17
CA VAL A 54 5.23 -21.94 -1.91
C VAL A 54 4.99 -22.92 -3.07
N VAL A 55 5.04 -22.45 -4.32
CA VAL A 55 4.83 -23.32 -5.49
C VAL A 55 5.98 -24.32 -5.66
N VAL A 56 7.22 -23.90 -5.44
CA VAL A 56 8.40 -24.78 -5.48
C VAL A 56 8.33 -25.85 -4.38
N LEU A 57 8.01 -25.45 -3.14
CA LEU A 57 7.80 -26.40 -2.04
C LEU A 57 6.65 -27.36 -2.34
N GLY A 58 5.56 -26.86 -2.93
CA GLY A 58 4.46 -27.69 -3.43
C GLY A 58 4.94 -28.73 -4.44
N GLN A 59 5.70 -28.33 -5.45
CA GLN A 59 6.25 -29.24 -6.46
C GLN A 59 7.14 -30.34 -5.85
N LEU A 60 7.97 -29.99 -4.87
CA LEU A 60 8.94 -30.91 -4.26
C LEU A 60 8.30 -31.88 -3.27
N PHE A 61 7.37 -31.41 -2.44
CA PHE A 61 6.90 -32.17 -1.27
C PHE A 61 5.49 -32.76 -1.43
N ILE A 62 4.75 -32.41 -2.47
CA ILE A 62 3.44 -33.03 -2.73
C ILE A 62 3.53 -34.50 -3.09
N PRO A 63 4.46 -34.96 -3.95
CA PRO A 63 4.60 -36.38 -4.24
C PRO A 63 4.77 -37.21 -2.97
N GLU A 64 5.56 -36.71 -2.00
CA GLU A 64 5.76 -37.30 -0.69
C GLU A 64 4.44 -37.43 0.10
N VAL A 65 3.62 -36.38 0.10
CA VAL A 65 2.30 -36.38 0.79
C VAL A 65 1.34 -37.37 0.12
N TYR A 66 1.31 -37.48 -1.20
CA TYR A 66 0.46 -38.45 -1.90
C TYR A 66 0.95 -39.88 -1.67
N ALA A 67 2.26 -40.13 -1.72
CA ALA A 67 2.86 -41.43 -1.42
C ALA A 67 2.49 -41.92 -0.02
N THR A 68 2.49 -41.05 1.00
CA THR A 68 2.06 -41.43 2.36
C THR A 68 0.60 -41.90 2.43
N THR A 69 -0.24 -41.50 1.47
CA THR A 69 -1.65 -41.91 1.42
C THR A 69 -1.82 -43.31 0.84
N GLU A 70 -0.89 -43.73 -0.03
CA GLU A 70 -0.81 -45.08 -0.59
C GLU A 70 -0.21 -46.04 0.45
N TYR A 71 0.94 -45.68 1.05
CA TYR A 71 1.57 -46.48 2.10
C TYR A 71 0.70 -46.66 3.35
N LYS A 72 -0.15 -45.69 3.72
CA LYS A 72 -1.14 -45.86 4.81
C LYS A 72 -2.11 -47.02 4.57
N LYS A 73 -2.38 -47.38 3.31
CA LYS A 73 -3.28 -48.49 2.96
C LYS A 73 -2.54 -49.83 2.95
N ASP A 74 -1.30 -49.83 2.49
CA ASP A 74 -0.57 -51.08 2.19
C ASP A 74 0.44 -51.49 3.27
N ALA A 75 1.09 -50.55 3.97
CA ALA A 75 2.10 -50.82 5.00
C ALA A 75 2.28 -49.64 5.99
N PRO A 76 1.36 -49.45 6.96
CA PRO A 76 1.33 -48.26 7.84
C PRO A 76 2.50 -48.13 8.84
N HIS A 77 3.42 -49.11 8.89
CA HIS A 77 4.55 -49.16 9.82
C HIS A 77 5.91 -49.35 9.13
N SER A 78 6.02 -49.18 7.81
CA SER A 78 7.33 -49.23 7.15
C SER A 78 8.20 -48.02 7.52
N GLU A 79 9.51 -48.22 7.57
CA GLU A 79 10.48 -47.12 7.77
C GLU A 79 10.36 -46.07 6.65
N ASP A 80 10.09 -46.53 5.42
CA ASP A 80 9.87 -45.67 4.24
C ASP A 80 8.66 -44.74 4.43
N PHE A 81 7.55 -45.24 4.99
CA PHE A 81 6.37 -44.43 5.26
C PHE A 81 6.69 -43.25 6.19
N LEU A 82 7.48 -43.51 7.24
CA LEU A 82 7.85 -42.51 8.22
C LEU A 82 8.72 -41.40 7.60
N GLU A 83 9.70 -41.77 6.77
CA GLU A 83 10.59 -40.81 6.13
C GLU A 83 9.83 -39.89 5.16
N HIS A 84 9.00 -40.46 4.29
CA HIS A 84 8.16 -39.70 3.35
C HIS A 84 7.17 -38.79 4.09
N PHE A 85 6.58 -39.28 5.20
CA PHE A 85 5.66 -38.48 6.02
C PHE A 85 6.34 -37.27 6.66
N LEU A 86 7.53 -37.44 7.24
CA LEU A 86 8.26 -36.33 7.87
C LEU A 86 8.74 -35.29 6.85
N ARG A 87 9.20 -35.74 5.68
CA ARG A 87 9.59 -34.84 4.58
C ARG A 87 8.39 -34.02 4.10
N GLY A 88 7.26 -34.68 3.84
CA GLY A 88 6.00 -34.02 3.45
C GLY A 88 5.48 -33.03 4.50
N LEU A 89 5.56 -33.38 5.80
CA LEU A 89 5.15 -32.52 6.91
C LEU A 89 5.99 -31.24 7.00
N ARG A 90 7.31 -31.38 6.92
CA ARG A 90 8.25 -30.23 6.96
C ARG A 90 8.07 -29.31 5.76
N GLY A 91 7.93 -29.88 4.57
CA GLY A 91 7.66 -29.12 3.34
C GLY A 91 6.34 -28.36 3.39
N SER A 92 5.27 -29.03 3.85
CA SER A 92 3.96 -28.42 4.01
C SER A 92 3.96 -27.30 5.06
N GLY A 93 4.64 -27.51 6.19
CA GLY A 93 4.80 -26.50 7.23
C GLY A 93 5.60 -25.28 6.76
N ALA A 94 6.70 -25.49 6.03
CA ALA A 94 7.48 -24.40 5.43
C ALA A 94 6.64 -23.61 4.40
N ALA A 95 5.86 -24.30 3.56
CA ALA A 95 4.95 -23.64 2.61
C ALA A 95 3.86 -22.83 3.33
N MET A 96 3.29 -23.37 4.41
CA MET A 96 2.29 -22.65 5.22
C MET A 96 2.88 -21.37 5.83
N ILE A 97 4.09 -21.44 6.39
CA ILE A 97 4.77 -20.25 6.94
C ILE A 97 5.01 -19.20 5.85
N ALA A 98 5.49 -19.62 4.67
CA ALA A 98 5.71 -18.72 3.54
C ALA A 98 4.40 -18.05 3.05
N MET A 99 3.28 -18.78 3.04
CA MET A 99 1.96 -18.20 2.74
C MET A 99 1.55 -17.13 3.77
N TYR A 100 1.70 -17.42 5.07
CA TYR A 100 1.37 -16.44 6.13
C TYR A 100 2.22 -15.18 6.04
N VAL A 101 3.54 -15.34 5.87
CA VAL A 101 4.47 -14.21 5.69
C VAL A 101 4.11 -13.41 4.44
N GLY A 102 3.74 -14.09 3.36
CA GLY A 102 3.30 -13.48 2.11
C GLY A 102 2.02 -12.65 2.24
N VAL A 103 0.98 -13.21 2.86
CA VAL A 103 -0.28 -12.48 3.14
C VAL A 103 -0.01 -11.28 4.04
N TRP A 104 0.83 -11.45 5.07
CA TRP A 104 1.20 -10.36 5.96
C TRP A 104 1.95 -9.23 5.21
N ALA A 105 2.85 -9.58 4.29
CA ALA A 105 3.51 -8.60 3.42
C ALA A 105 2.50 -7.82 2.55
N ILE A 106 1.47 -8.48 2.01
CA ILE A 106 0.40 -7.79 1.26
C ILE A 106 -0.35 -6.78 2.15
N LYS A 107 -0.67 -7.14 3.40
CA LYS A 107 -1.32 -6.21 4.35
C LYS A 107 -0.45 -4.98 4.63
N LEU A 108 0.86 -5.17 4.79
CA LEU A 108 1.80 -4.06 4.95
C LEU A 108 1.88 -3.17 3.70
N SER A 109 1.85 -3.76 2.50
CA SER A 109 1.75 -3.02 1.22
C SER A 109 0.47 -2.16 1.18
N PHE A 110 -0.69 -2.70 1.56
CA PHE A 110 -1.94 -1.93 1.65
C PHE A 110 -1.83 -0.78 2.65
N LEU A 111 -1.25 -1.01 3.83
CA LEU A 111 -1.07 0.03 4.83
C LEU A 111 -0.17 1.15 4.30
N LEU A 112 0.97 0.85 3.69
CA LEU A 112 1.83 1.88 3.09
C LEU A 112 1.11 2.65 1.98
N PHE A 113 0.31 1.96 1.18
CA PHE A 113 -0.53 2.57 0.17
C PHE A 113 -1.53 3.56 0.77
N PHE A 114 -2.24 3.16 1.83
CA PHE A 114 -3.21 4.02 2.53
C PHE A 114 -2.55 5.18 3.28
N LYS A 115 -1.34 5.00 3.81
CA LYS A 115 -0.56 6.09 4.41
C LYS A 115 -0.39 7.26 3.43
N ARG A 116 -0.01 6.92 2.20
CA ARG A 116 0.23 7.91 1.13
C ARG A 116 -1.06 8.62 0.71
N LEU A 117 -2.18 7.91 0.72
CA LEU A 117 -3.46 8.48 0.30
C LEU A 117 -3.98 9.54 1.29
N GLY A 118 -3.79 9.34 2.60
CA GLY A 118 -4.25 10.25 3.65
C GLY A 118 -3.15 11.12 4.28
N ALA A 119 -1.99 11.26 3.64
CA ALA A 119 -0.82 11.95 4.22
C ALA A 119 -1.06 13.42 4.60
N GLN A 120 -2.13 14.05 4.10
CA GLN A 120 -2.48 15.43 4.41
C GLN A 120 -3.28 15.61 5.71
N ILE A 121 -3.80 14.53 6.30
CA ILE A 121 -4.70 14.57 7.47
C ILE A 121 -3.96 14.03 8.70
N LYS A 122 -3.67 14.88 9.68
CA LYS A 122 -2.89 14.49 10.89
C LYS A 122 -3.58 13.41 11.73
N GLU A 123 -4.89 13.55 11.98
CA GLU A 123 -5.70 12.55 12.71
C GLU A 123 -5.64 11.17 12.04
N TYR A 124 -5.67 11.14 10.70
CA TYR A 124 -5.60 9.92 9.91
C TYR A 124 -4.25 9.21 10.06
N ILE A 125 -3.16 9.96 10.12
CA ILE A 125 -1.81 9.39 10.29
C ILE A 125 -1.66 8.73 11.67
N VAL A 126 -2.25 9.32 12.73
CA VAL A 126 -2.23 8.70 14.07
C VAL A 126 -2.98 7.37 14.05
N ALA A 127 -4.20 7.35 13.49
CA ALA A 127 -4.97 6.12 13.32
C ALA A 127 -4.21 5.08 12.47
N TRP A 128 -3.48 5.54 11.45
CA TRP A 128 -2.63 4.69 10.62
C TRP A 128 -1.53 3.97 11.42
N TYR A 129 -0.82 4.69 12.30
CA TYR A 129 0.21 4.08 13.16
C TYR A 129 -0.40 3.06 14.13
N VAL A 130 -1.58 3.34 14.68
CA VAL A 130 -2.28 2.39 15.56
C VAL A 130 -2.61 1.10 14.81
N VAL A 131 -3.22 1.19 13.62
CA VAL A 131 -3.53 -0.01 12.82
C VAL A 131 -2.27 -0.72 12.36
N LEU A 132 -1.19 0.00 12.03
CA LEU A 132 0.09 -0.62 11.71
C LEU A 132 0.61 -1.48 12.87
N VAL A 133 0.64 -0.95 14.09
CA VAL A 133 1.10 -1.68 15.27
C VAL A 133 0.23 -2.90 15.53
N ILE A 134 -1.09 -2.75 15.42
CA ILE A 134 -2.03 -3.88 15.55
C ILE A 134 -1.73 -4.94 14.48
N THR A 135 -1.70 -4.59 13.20
CA THR A 135 -1.44 -5.54 12.10
C THR A 135 -0.08 -6.23 12.21
N VAL A 136 0.96 -5.50 12.64
CA VAL A 136 2.29 -6.09 12.87
C VAL A 136 2.26 -7.03 14.07
N GLY A 137 1.65 -6.64 15.19
CA GLY A 137 1.50 -7.48 16.37
C GLY A 137 0.69 -8.73 16.09
N CYS A 138 -0.42 -8.61 15.37
CA CYS A 138 -1.27 -9.71 14.93
C CYS A 138 -0.51 -10.72 14.06
N GLY A 139 0.29 -10.24 13.11
CA GLY A 139 1.15 -11.10 12.28
C GLY A 139 2.23 -11.80 13.09
N ALA A 140 2.91 -11.06 13.98
CA ALA A 140 3.94 -11.62 14.85
C ALA A 140 3.39 -12.69 15.81
N VAL A 141 2.22 -12.45 16.40
CA VAL A 141 1.51 -13.42 17.25
C VAL A 141 1.07 -14.64 16.44
N SER A 142 0.50 -14.44 15.25
CA SER A 142 0.08 -15.55 14.37
C SER A 142 1.25 -16.44 13.95
N LEU A 143 2.41 -15.85 13.66
CA LEU A 143 3.64 -16.60 13.38
C LEU A 143 4.17 -17.29 14.65
N GLY A 144 4.26 -16.57 15.76
CA GLY A 144 4.81 -17.08 17.03
C GLY A 144 3.98 -18.21 17.66
N MET A 145 2.66 -18.21 17.48
CA MET A 145 1.79 -19.27 17.97
C MET A 145 1.82 -20.54 17.10
N GLN A 146 2.51 -20.50 15.95
CA GLN A 146 2.63 -21.69 15.11
C GLN A 146 3.39 -22.79 15.86
N GLN A 147 2.90 -24.02 15.79
CA GLN A 147 3.52 -25.16 16.49
C GLN A 147 4.80 -25.64 15.77
N TYR A 148 5.84 -24.81 15.71
CA TYR A 148 7.14 -25.13 15.09
C TYR A 148 7.74 -26.44 15.62
N ARG A 149 7.48 -26.77 16.89
CA ARG A 149 7.87 -28.04 17.50
C ARG A 149 7.20 -29.23 16.82
N CYS A 150 5.92 -29.15 16.46
CA CYS A 150 5.23 -30.22 15.76
C CYS A 150 5.53 -30.27 14.25
N ILE A 151 6.09 -29.19 13.69
CA ILE A 151 6.44 -29.12 12.26
C ILE A 151 7.89 -29.58 12.01
N PHE A 152 8.83 -29.21 12.87
CA PHE A 152 10.27 -29.41 12.65
C PHE A 152 10.96 -30.35 13.66
N ALA A 153 10.26 -30.89 14.68
CA ALA A 153 10.90 -31.82 15.61
C ALA A 153 11.17 -33.20 15.01
N SER A 154 11.91 -34.01 15.78
CA SER A 154 12.12 -35.43 15.50
C SER A 154 10.84 -36.24 15.71
N TRP A 155 10.72 -37.37 15.00
CA TRP A 155 9.57 -38.28 15.06
C TRP A 155 9.14 -38.64 16.49
N VAL A 156 10.09 -39.02 17.35
CA VAL A 156 9.84 -39.41 18.73
C VAL A 156 9.12 -38.31 19.51
N LYS A 157 9.49 -37.04 19.29
CA LYS A 157 8.84 -35.89 19.91
C LYS A 157 7.46 -35.60 19.32
N ILE A 158 7.30 -35.81 18.01
CA ILE A 158 6.01 -35.62 17.33
C ILE A 158 4.97 -36.60 17.86
N VAL A 159 5.28 -37.91 17.92
CA VAL A 159 4.34 -38.92 18.43
C VAL A 159 4.07 -38.73 19.91
N ALA A 160 5.11 -38.47 20.72
CA ALA A 160 4.96 -38.35 22.17
C ALA A 160 4.19 -37.09 22.61
N THR A 161 4.22 -36.03 21.81
CA THR A 161 3.72 -34.70 22.20
C THR A 161 2.53 -34.26 21.35
N CYS A 162 2.66 -34.31 20.02
CA CYS A 162 1.68 -33.70 19.09
C CYS A 162 0.41 -34.54 18.90
N ALA A 163 0.43 -35.83 19.23
CA ALA A 163 -0.76 -36.69 19.21
C ALA A 163 -1.66 -36.53 20.45
N ARG A 164 -1.27 -35.70 21.42
CA ARG A 164 -2.05 -35.50 22.66
C ARG A 164 -3.31 -34.67 22.37
N PRO A 165 -4.47 -35.03 22.95
CA PRO A 165 -5.71 -34.27 22.76
C PRO A 165 -5.61 -32.82 23.27
N SER A 166 -4.73 -32.53 24.24
CA SER A 166 -4.45 -31.17 24.73
C SER A 166 -3.79 -30.29 23.67
N GLU A 167 -2.81 -30.83 22.94
CA GLU A 167 -2.08 -30.12 21.88
C GLU A 167 -2.97 -29.89 20.66
N LEU A 168 -3.78 -30.89 20.28
CA LEU A 168 -4.78 -30.76 19.21
C LEU A 168 -5.82 -29.67 19.54
N LYS A 169 -6.27 -29.60 20.80
CA LYS A 169 -7.15 -28.53 21.26
C LYS A 169 -6.46 -27.17 21.17
N GLN A 170 -5.21 -27.07 21.62
CA GLN A 170 -4.43 -25.83 21.55
C GLN A 170 -4.21 -25.36 20.11
N ALA A 171 -3.86 -26.27 19.18
CA ALA A 171 -3.69 -25.95 17.77
C ALA A 171 -4.99 -25.43 17.14
N ARG A 172 -6.13 -26.04 17.47
CA ARG A 172 -7.45 -25.57 17.03
C ARG A 172 -7.80 -24.20 17.57
N ASP A 173 -7.59 -23.99 18.87
CA ASP A 173 -7.92 -22.72 19.53
C ASP A 173 -7.00 -21.59 19.01
N THR A 174 -5.73 -21.91 18.76
CA THR A 174 -4.76 -21.02 18.09
C THR A 174 -5.19 -20.68 16.68
N PHE A 175 -5.58 -21.67 15.87
CA PHE A 175 -6.05 -21.44 14.50
C PHE A 175 -7.28 -20.52 14.47
N ARG A 176 -8.25 -20.76 15.37
CA ARG A 176 -9.43 -19.89 15.51
C ARG A 176 -9.05 -18.47 15.91
N ALA A 177 -8.14 -18.31 16.88
CA ALA A 177 -7.66 -17.00 17.29
C ALA A 177 -6.97 -16.27 16.13
N SER A 178 -6.05 -16.93 15.42
CA SER A 178 -5.35 -16.36 14.26
C SER A 178 -6.34 -15.96 13.16
N TRP A 179 -7.36 -16.77 12.88
CA TRP A 179 -8.40 -16.44 11.90
C TRP A 179 -9.23 -15.21 12.31
N ILE A 180 -9.69 -15.12 13.57
CA ILE A 180 -10.44 -13.97 14.07
C ILE A 180 -9.58 -12.71 13.97
N VAL A 181 -8.33 -12.79 14.40
CA VAL A 181 -7.36 -11.70 14.36
C VAL A 181 -7.11 -11.25 12.92
N ASP A 182 -7.03 -12.19 11.98
CA ASP A 182 -6.84 -11.90 10.55
C ASP A 182 -8.01 -11.09 9.98
N VAL A 183 -9.25 -11.53 10.24
CA VAL A 183 -10.48 -10.83 9.84
C VAL A 183 -10.58 -9.44 10.47
N VAL A 184 -10.24 -9.32 11.76
CA VAL A 184 -10.26 -8.03 12.45
C VAL A 184 -9.22 -7.07 11.85
N SER A 185 -8.01 -7.56 11.55
CA SER A 185 -6.97 -6.73 10.92
C SER A 185 -7.39 -6.22 9.54
N ASP A 186 -8.06 -7.05 8.74
CA ASP A 186 -8.60 -6.63 7.44
C ASP A 186 -9.76 -5.63 7.60
N GLY A 187 -10.60 -5.84 8.62
CA GLY A 187 -11.64 -4.91 9.06
C GLY A 187 -11.08 -3.52 9.40
N LEU A 188 -9.95 -3.45 10.10
CA LEU A 188 -9.29 -2.18 10.40
C LEU A 188 -8.70 -1.52 9.15
N ILE A 189 -8.16 -2.31 8.23
CA ILE A 189 -7.60 -1.80 6.98
C ILE A 189 -8.70 -1.21 6.08
N ILE A 190 -9.89 -1.83 6.01
CA ILE A 190 -11.01 -1.31 5.21
C ILE A 190 -11.63 -0.03 5.79
N CYS A 191 -11.45 0.25 7.09
CA CYS A 191 -11.91 1.51 7.68
C CYS A 191 -11.20 2.74 7.08
N PHE A 192 -9.97 2.62 6.59
CA PHE A 192 -9.24 3.75 5.99
C PHE A 192 -9.93 4.33 4.74
N PRO A 193 -10.22 3.55 3.69
CA PRO A 193 -10.93 4.08 2.52
C PRO A 193 -12.34 4.57 2.87
N ILE A 194 -13.03 3.97 3.84
CA ILE A 194 -14.36 4.44 4.30
C ILE A 194 -14.27 5.82 4.96
N ALA A 195 -13.29 6.01 5.86
CA ALA A 195 -13.09 7.29 6.54
C ALA A 195 -12.77 8.41 5.55
N ILE A 196 -11.99 8.11 4.50
CA ILE A 196 -11.69 9.06 3.42
C ILE A 196 -12.96 9.37 2.61
N LEU A 197 -13.81 8.37 2.31
CA LEU A 197 -15.08 8.55 1.61
C LEU A 197 -16.02 9.50 2.36
N TRP A 198 -16.06 9.41 3.69
CA TRP A 198 -16.99 10.18 4.50
C TRP A 198 -16.58 11.64 4.70
N ARG A 199 -15.28 11.93 4.79
CA ARG A 199 -14.81 13.29 5.10
C ARG A 199 -14.70 14.21 3.89
N VAL A 200 -14.64 13.70 2.66
CA VAL A 200 -14.35 14.54 1.49
C VAL A 200 -15.58 14.68 0.59
N ARG A 201 -15.97 15.92 0.27
CA ARG A 201 -16.91 16.23 -0.83
C ARG A 201 -16.19 16.01 -2.17
N ILE A 202 -16.00 14.75 -2.54
CA ILE A 202 -15.26 14.42 -3.76
C ILE A 202 -16.17 14.35 -4.99
N GLY A 203 -15.62 14.73 -6.14
CA GLY A 203 -16.25 14.50 -7.45
C GLY A 203 -16.50 13.02 -7.73
N LEU A 204 -17.50 12.73 -8.56
CA LEU A 204 -18.01 11.37 -8.83
C LEU A 204 -16.92 10.37 -9.25
N LYS A 205 -15.89 10.82 -9.96
CA LYS A 205 -14.77 9.97 -10.39
C LYS A 205 -14.01 9.38 -9.21
N GLN A 206 -13.52 10.20 -8.28
CA GLN A 206 -12.79 9.77 -7.08
C GLN A 206 -13.65 8.93 -6.14
N LYS A 207 -14.97 9.21 -6.09
CA LYS A 207 -15.93 8.36 -5.37
C LYS A 207 -15.95 6.94 -5.93
N LEU A 208 -15.98 6.77 -7.25
CA LEU A 208 -15.97 5.47 -7.91
C LEU A 208 -14.69 4.67 -7.63
N ILE A 209 -13.53 5.34 -7.58
CA ILE A 209 -12.25 4.69 -7.24
C ILE A 209 -12.27 4.15 -5.82
N LEU A 210 -12.71 4.98 -4.87
CA LEU A 210 -12.70 4.61 -3.46
C LEU A 210 -13.73 3.49 -3.19
N THR A 211 -14.87 3.50 -3.90
CA THR A 211 -15.83 2.38 -3.92
C THR A 211 -15.24 1.10 -4.51
N CYS A 212 -14.45 1.19 -5.60
CA CYS A 212 -13.81 0.02 -6.20
C CYS A 212 -12.75 -0.59 -5.26
N VAL A 213 -11.91 0.23 -4.63
CA VAL A 213 -10.94 -0.23 -3.62
C VAL A 213 -11.65 -0.87 -2.44
N PHE A 214 -12.73 -0.24 -1.95
CA PHE A 214 -13.56 -0.81 -0.88
C PHE A 214 -14.13 -2.18 -1.24
N SER A 215 -14.70 -2.33 -2.44
CA SER A 215 -15.22 -3.60 -2.93
C SER A 215 -14.14 -4.69 -3.01
N LEU A 216 -12.95 -4.34 -3.50
CA LEU A 216 -11.84 -5.29 -3.58
C LEU A 216 -11.35 -5.75 -2.19
N VAL A 217 -11.26 -4.86 -1.21
CA VAL A 217 -10.91 -5.25 0.17
C VAL A 217 -12.05 -6.04 0.83
N ALA A 218 -13.30 -5.73 0.54
CA ALA A 218 -14.44 -6.54 1.01
C ALA A 218 -14.39 -7.97 0.44
N LEU A 219 -13.94 -8.14 -0.81
CA LEU A 219 -13.75 -9.47 -1.41
C LEU A 219 -12.66 -10.28 -0.71
N THR A 220 -11.54 -9.67 -0.27
CA THR A 220 -10.52 -10.41 0.50
C THR A 220 -11.08 -10.92 1.83
N ILE A 221 -11.85 -10.08 2.53
CA ILE A 221 -12.54 -10.46 3.77
C ILE A 221 -13.55 -11.57 3.53
N ALA A 222 -14.33 -11.50 2.44
CA ALA A 222 -15.29 -12.56 2.12
C ALA A 222 -14.57 -13.92 1.91
N VAL A 223 -13.43 -13.92 1.22
CA VAL A 223 -12.62 -15.13 1.01
C VAL A 223 -12.07 -15.68 2.34
N THR A 224 -11.58 -14.82 3.25
CA THR A 224 -11.06 -15.25 4.56
C THR A 224 -12.16 -15.80 5.46
N VAL A 225 -13.37 -15.23 5.41
CA VAL A 225 -14.55 -15.73 6.14
C VAL A 225 -15.00 -17.09 5.60
N VAL A 226 -15.07 -17.27 4.28
CA VAL A 226 -15.44 -18.56 3.67
C VAL A 226 -14.44 -19.66 4.04
N ARG A 227 -13.14 -19.35 4.03
CA ARG A 227 -12.13 -20.29 4.52
C ARG A 227 -12.35 -20.64 5.99
N GLY A 228 -12.60 -19.63 6.84
CA GLY A 228 -12.84 -19.82 8.26
C GLY A 228 -14.00 -20.75 8.57
N THR A 229 -15.12 -20.62 7.84
CA THR A 229 -16.29 -21.49 8.03
C THR A 229 -16.06 -22.91 7.53
N LEU A 230 -15.42 -23.06 6.37
CA LEU A 230 -15.10 -24.38 5.80
C LEU A 230 -14.08 -25.14 6.66
N VAL A 231 -12.99 -24.49 7.04
CA VAL A 231 -11.94 -25.09 7.87
C VAL A 231 -12.41 -25.26 9.31
N GLY A 232 -13.19 -24.33 9.84
CA GLY A 232 -13.81 -24.44 11.17
C GLY A 232 -14.76 -25.64 11.29
N GLY A 233 -15.54 -25.92 10.24
CA GLY A 233 -16.39 -27.12 10.15
C GLY A 233 -15.58 -28.42 10.10
N ILE A 234 -14.44 -28.40 9.40
CA ILE A 234 -13.50 -29.54 9.34
C ILE A 234 -12.91 -29.84 10.73
N PHE A 235 -12.45 -28.82 11.47
CA PHE A 235 -11.91 -28.99 12.83
C PHE A 235 -12.95 -29.41 13.88
N MET A 236 -14.24 -29.29 13.59
CA MET A 236 -15.31 -29.78 14.47
C MET A 236 -15.48 -31.30 14.36
N SER A 237 -15.07 -31.89 13.23
CA SER A 237 -15.00 -33.35 13.01
C SER A 237 -13.66 -33.91 13.46
N VAL A 238 -13.34 -33.76 14.75
CA VAL A 238 -12.03 -34.11 15.37
C VAL A 238 -11.69 -35.60 15.28
N ARG A 239 -12.62 -36.47 14.85
CA ARG A 239 -12.43 -37.92 14.87
C ARG A 239 -11.67 -38.49 13.68
N ASN A 240 -11.55 -37.77 12.56
CA ASN A 240 -10.91 -38.27 11.33
C ASN A 240 -10.14 -37.15 10.59
N PHE A 241 -8.94 -36.82 11.06
CA PHE A 241 -8.03 -35.92 10.35
C PHE A 241 -7.51 -36.61 9.07
N SER A 242 -8.19 -36.38 7.95
CA SER A 242 -7.87 -37.00 6.66
C SER A 242 -6.91 -36.12 5.86
N ASN A 243 -6.00 -36.74 5.10
CA ASN A 243 -5.13 -36.04 4.14
C ASN A 243 -5.95 -35.16 3.17
N ALA A 244 -7.20 -35.53 2.86
CA ALA A 244 -8.10 -34.74 2.02
C ALA A 244 -8.47 -33.38 2.65
N GLN A 245 -8.64 -33.32 3.97
CA GLN A 245 -8.98 -32.07 4.67
C GLN A 245 -7.82 -31.09 4.70
N LEU A 246 -6.58 -31.61 4.82
CA LEU A 246 -5.35 -30.83 4.73
C LEU A 246 -5.17 -30.23 3.32
N GLN A 247 -5.39 -31.03 2.29
CA GLN A 247 -5.34 -30.57 0.88
C GLN A 247 -6.35 -29.45 0.62
N THR A 248 -7.62 -29.62 1.05
CA THR A 248 -8.65 -28.59 0.89
C THR A 248 -8.27 -27.29 1.60
N SER A 249 -7.78 -27.38 2.85
CA SER A 249 -7.39 -26.20 3.63
C SER A 249 -6.23 -25.45 2.99
N TRP A 250 -5.26 -26.18 2.43
CA TRP A 250 -4.10 -25.61 1.76
C TRP A 250 -4.49 -24.89 0.47
N VAL A 251 -5.33 -25.50 -0.37
CA VAL A 251 -5.78 -24.87 -1.64
C VAL A 251 -6.53 -23.57 -1.35
N TRP A 252 -7.40 -23.56 -0.33
CA TRP A 252 -8.09 -22.33 0.08
C TRP A 252 -7.13 -21.23 0.54
N LEU A 253 -6.11 -21.56 1.32
CA LEU A 253 -5.09 -20.60 1.75
C LEU A 253 -4.28 -20.07 0.56
N PHE A 254 -3.91 -20.94 -0.38
CA PHE A 254 -3.23 -20.54 -1.61
C PHE A 254 -4.09 -19.60 -2.47
N THR A 255 -5.39 -19.90 -2.60
CA THR A 255 -6.35 -19.06 -3.32
C THR A 255 -6.52 -17.71 -2.64
N GLU A 256 -6.68 -17.67 -1.32
CA GLU A 256 -6.75 -16.43 -0.53
C GLU A 256 -5.52 -15.56 -0.75
N TYR A 257 -4.33 -16.16 -0.70
CA TYR A 257 -3.08 -15.46 -0.93
C TYR A 257 -3.01 -14.89 -2.36
N SER A 258 -3.32 -15.71 -3.37
CA SER A 258 -3.30 -15.30 -4.78
C SER A 258 -4.32 -14.19 -5.09
N VAL A 259 -5.54 -14.31 -4.57
CA VAL A 259 -6.61 -13.30 -4.75
C VAL A 259 -6.22 -11.98 -4.08
N SER A 260 -5.70 -12.03 -2.85
CA SER A 260 -5.23 -10.84 -2.13
C SER A 260 -4.08 -10.15 -2.88
N PHE A 261 -3.18 -10.92 -3.48
CA PHE A 261 -2.07 -10.39 -4.28
C PHE A 261 -2.59 -9.66 -5.52
N LEU A 262 -3.52 -10.28 -6.27
CA LEU A 262 -4.11 -9.68 -7.46
C LEU A 262 -4.86 -8.39 -7.14
N ILE A 263 -5.63 -8.40 -6.05
CA ILE A 263 -6.33 -7.23 -5.55
C ILE A 263 -5.34 -6.11 -5.20
N ALA A 264 -4.21 -6.43 -4.57
CA ALA A 264 -3.18 -5.45 -4.27
C ALA A 264 -2.56 -4.81 -5.53
N CYS A 265 -2.34 -5.60 -6.59
CA CYS A 265 -1.93 -5.10 -7.90
C CYS A 265 -3.00 -4.17 -8.52
N ILE A 266 -4.28 -4.57 -8.51
CA ILE A 266 -5.39 -3.79 -9.07
C ILE A 266 -5.55 -2.44 -8.38
N VAL A 267 -5.56 -2.43 -7.04
CA VAL A 267 -5.68 -1.20 -6.23
C VAL A 267 -4.56 -0.21 -6.58
N SER A 268 -3.34 -0.72 -6.79
CA SER A 268 -2.20 0.09 -7.18
C SER A 268 -2.31 0.71 -8.57
N PHE A 269 -2.80 -0.04 -9.57
CA PHE A 269 -3.01 0.51 -10.90
C PHE A 269 -4.00 1.66 -10.88
N ARG A 270 -5.15 1.46 -10.24
CA ARG A 270 -6.23 2.46 -10.20
C ARG A 270 -5.77 3.76 -9.57
N ALA A 271 -5.07 3.69 -8.44
CA ALA A 271 -4.55 4.88 -7.78
C ALA A 271 -3.56 5.67 -8.64
N LEU A 272 -2.79 4.98 -9.47
CA LEU A 272 -1.80 5.59 -10.34
C LEU A 272 -2.47 6.36 -11.50
N PHE A 273 -3.47 5.76 -12.16
CA PHE A 273 -4.21 6.42 -13.23
C PHE A 273 -4.88 7.72 -12.76
N VAL A 274 -5.40 7.74 -11.54
CA VAL A 274 -6.06 8.91 -10.94
C VAL A 274 -5.08 10.03 -10.69
N ARG A 275 -3.89 9.69 -10.16
CA ARG A 275 -2.83 10.67 -9.93
C ARG A 275 -2.37 11.29 -11.26
N GLN A 276 -2.31 10.50 -12.32
CA GLN A 276 -1.97 10.99 -13.64
C GLN A 276 -3.06 11.91 -14.22
N GLU A 277 -4.34 11.52 -14.14
CA GLU A 277 -5.46 12.35 -14.57
C GLU A 277 -5.47 13.70 -13.84
N ASN A 278 -5.28 13.70 -12.53
CA ASN A 278 -5.22 14.93 -11.73
C ASN A 278 -4.02 15.81 -12.11
N ARG A 279 -2.84 15.22 -12.35
CA ARG A 279 -1.65 15.98 -12.81
C ARG A 279 -1.87 16.60 -14.18
N THR A 280 -2.44 15.86 -15.13
CA THR A 280 -2.77 16.39 -16.46
C THR A 280 -3.81 17.52 -16.36
N TYR A 281 -4.82 17.37 -15.50
CA TYR A 281 -5.80 18.41 -15.25
C TYR A 281 -5.16 19.68 -14.66
N GLU A 282 -4.32 19.56 -13.62
CA GLU A 282 -3.60 20.69 -13.03
C GLU A 282 -2.67 21.39 -14.03
N HIS A 283 -1.91 20.61 -14.81
CA HIS A 283 -1.05 21.15 -15.87
C HIS A 283 -1.86 21.86 -16.97
N SER A 284 -3.09 21.43 -17.27
CA SER A 284 -3.94 22.17 -18.21
C SER A 284 -4.54 23.46 -17.63
N LYS A 285 -4.67 23.54 -16.31
CA LYS A 285 -5.21 24.72 -15.61
C LYS A 285 -4.18 25.84 -15.45
N GLN A 286 -2.92 25.50 -15.15
CA GLN A 286 -1.84 26.47 -14.91
C GLN A 286 -1.65 27.50 -16.05
N PRO A 287 -1.55 27.10 -17.34
CA PRO A 287 -1.42 28.06 -18.45
C PRO A 287 -2.65 28.97 -18.59
N ARG A 288 -3.83 28.42 -18.29
CA ARG A 288 -5.11 29.12 -18.43
C ARG A 288 -5.29 30.17 -17.33
N GLU A 289 -4.90 29.84 -16.10
CA GLU A 289 -4.89 30.78 -14.96
C GLU A 289 -3.78 31.83 -15.09
N ALA A 290 -2.61 31.48 -15.65
CA ALA A 290 -1.55 32.44 -15.96
C ALA A 290 -1.99 33.47 -17.01
N GLY A 291 -2.59 33.03 -18.13
CA GLY A 291 -3.10 33.95 -19.16
C GLY A 291 -4.25 34.85 -18.67
N LEU A 292 -5.13 34.33 -17.79
CA LEU A 292 -6.17 35.13 -17.15
C LEU A 292 -5.59 36.21 -16.21
N ARG A 293 -4.53 35.90 -15.45
CA ARG A 293 -3.83 36.88 -14.60
C ARG A 293 -3.10 37.94 -15.41
N GLU A 294 -2.49 37.57 -16.53
CA GLU A 294 -1.82 38.52 -17.43
C GLU A 294 -2.82 39.50 -18.06
N GLN A 295 -3.98 39.02 -18.53
CA GLN A 295 -5.07 39.89 -19.01
C GLN A 295 -5.63 40.81 -17.91
N GLN A 296 -5.76 40.32 -16.68
CA GLN A 296 -6.18 41.16 -15.55
C GLN A 296 -5.12 42.21 -15.17
N GLY A 297 -3.84 41.87 -15.27
CA GLY A 297 -2.74 42.83 -15.09
C GLY A 297 -2.76 43.93 -16.15
N LEU A 298 -2.84 43.56 -17.43
CA LEU A 298 -2.91 44.50 -18.56
C LEU A 298 -4.13 45.43 -18.49
N THR A 299 -5.29 44.92 -18.09
CA THR A 299 -6.51 45.74 -17.95
C THR A 299 -6.44 46.72 -16.77
N ASN A 300 -5.82 46.33 -15.65
CA ASN A 300 -5.59 47.23 -14.53
C ASN A 300 -4.56 48.31 -14.87
N ASP A 301 -3.49 47.97 -15.59
CA ASP A 301 -2.46 48.92 -16.00
C ASP A 301 -2.99 49.93 -17.04
N HIS A 302 -3.86 49.48 -17.95
CA HIS A 302 -4.60 50.37 -18.85
C HIS A 302 -5.54 51.33 -18.11
N LYS A 303 -6.19 50.90 -17.03
CA LYS A 303 -7.02 51.80 -16.19
C LYS A 303 -6.15 52.80 -15.45
N PHE A 304 -5.04 52.36 -14.85
CA PHE A 304 -4.15 53.21 -14.06
C PHE A 304 -3.45 54.27 -14.93
N SER A 305 -3.00 53.90 -16.13
CA SER A 305 -2.41 54.84 -17.10
C SER A 305 -3.41 55.88 -17.64
N ARG A 306 -4.72 55.56 -17.67
CA ARG A 306 -5.77 56.50 -18.07
C ARG A 306 -6.07 57.51 -16.97
N VAL A 307 -6.09 57.07 -15.71
CA VAL A 307 -6.26 57.95 -14.53
C VAL A 307 -5.06 58.89 -14.38
N ARG A 308 -3.83 58.38 -14.55
CA ARG A 308 -2.61 59.20 -14.49
C ARG A 308 -2.61 60.30 -15.55
N ARG A 309 -2.98 59.99 -16.81
CA ARG A 309 -3.08 61.00 -17.87
C ARG A 309 -4.09 62.10 -17.55
N VAL A 310 -5.25 61.76 -16.99
CA VAL A 310 -6.25 62.76 -16.59
C VAL A 310 -5.74 63.62 -15.44
N HIS A 311 -5.04 63.04 -14.46
CA HIS A 311 -4.42 63.79 -13.38
C HIS A 311 -3.37 64.78 -13.88
N ASP A 312 -2.50 64.36 -14.81
CA ASP A 312 -1.47 65.22 -15.39
C ASP A 312 -2.09 66.36 -16.21
N SER A 313 -3.15 66.10 -16.98
CA SER A 313 -3.89 67.15 -17.72
C SER A 313 -4.59 68.15 -16.81
N LEU A 314 -5.10 67.70 -15.66
CA LEU A 314 -5.68 68.59 -14.65
C LEU A 314 -4.60 69.44 -14.00
N LEU A 315 -3.44 68.87 -13.65
CA LEU A 315 -2.30 69.62 -13.12
C LEU A 315 -1.82 70.71 -14.08
N GLU A 316 -1.73 70.43 -15.39
CA GLU A 316 -1.40 71.46 -16.38
C GLU A 316 -2.48 72.54 -16.49
N SER A 317 -3.77 72.16 -16.42
CA SER A 317 -4.87 73.13 -16.45
C SER A 317 -4.87 74.03 -15.20
N PHE A 318 -4.60 73.47 -14.02
CA PHE A 318 -4.44 74.25 -12.79
C PHE A 318 -3.23 75.18 -12.86
N LYS A 319 -2.11 74.69 -13.40
CA LYS A 319 -0.90 75.52 -13.60
C LYS A 319 -1.12 76.66 -14.58
N ALA A 320 -1.96 76.48 -15.60
CA ALA A 320 -2.34 77.53 -16.55
C ALA A 320 -3.31 78.57 -15.95
N LEU A 321 -4.11 78.18 -14.95
CA LEU A 321 -5.01 79.08 -14.22
C LEU A 321 -4.28 79.91 -13.16
N GLU A 322 -3.20 79.37 -12.58
CA GLU A 322 -2.41 80.02 -11.55
C GLU A 322 -1.44 81.10 -12.10
N THR A 323 -1.20 81.14 -13.42
CA THR A 323 -0.29 82.10 -14.07
C THR A 323 -0.96 83.41 -14.52
N THR A 324 -2.01 83.86 -13.83
CA THR A 324 -2.62 85.17 -14.07
C THR A 324 -2.30 86.17 -12.95
N ASP A 325 -1.08 86.16 -12.42
CA ASP A 325 -0.38 87.38 -12.00
C ASP A 325 1.09 87.07 -11.66
N ASP A 326 1.97 87.88 -12.23
CA ASP A 326 3.35 88.18 -11.89
C ASP A 326 4.46 87.11 -11.69
N ALA A 327 5.60 87.51 -12.29
CA ALA A 327 7.00 87.25 -11.92
C ALA A 327 7.73 86.00 -12.46
N ASP A 328 8.73 86.33 -13.27
CA ASP A 328 9.85 85.56 -13.78
C ASP A 328 10.59 84.81 -12.63
N LEU A 329 10.43 83.48 -12.57
CA LEU A 329 11.23 82.61 -11.70
C LEU A 329 11.78 81.42 -12.50
N PRO A 330 13.05 81.03 -12.29
CA PRO A 330 13.71 79.99 -13.09
C PRO A 330 13.16 78.60 -12.78
N LYS A 331 12.93 77.82 -13.85
CA LYS A 331 12.48 76.43 -13.81
C LYS A 331 13.49 75.53 -13.07
N PRO A 332 13.08 74.71 -12.09
CA PRO A 332 13.94 73.65 -11.59
C PRO A 332 13.99 72.49 -12.59
N ALA A 333 15.17 71.90 -12.75
CA ALA A 333 15.41 70.74 -13.59
C ALA A 333 14.75 69.48 -12.97
N SER A 334 13.93 68.81 -13.78
CA SER A 334 13.46 67.42 -13.64
C SER A 334 13.40 66.83 -12.22
N GLY A 335 12.21 66.84 -11.64
CA GLY A 335 11.87 66.07 -10.44
C GLY A 335 11.93 64.56 -10.68
N ARG A 336 13.13 63.98 -10.54
CA ARG A 336 13.32 62.54 -10.35
C ARG A 336 13.47 62.31 -8.84
N PHE A 337 12.36 62.01 -8.16
CA PHE A 337 12.40 61.58 -6.77
C PHE A 337 12.94 60.15 -6.73
N THR A 338 14.19 60.02 -6.30
CA THR A 338 14.83 58.75 -5.93
C THR A 338 15.10 58.82 -4.42
N PRO A 339 14.69 57.85 -3.60
CA PRO A 339 14.96 57.89 -2.18
C PRO A 339 16.32 57.24 -1.90
N THR A 340 17.32 58.05 -1.61
CA THR A 340 18.56 57.58 -0.95
C THR A 340 18.95 58.59 0.11
N PHE A 341 18.53 58.31 1.35
CA PHE A 341 19.12 58.87 2.57
C PHE A 341 20.53 58.26 2.71
N LEU A 342 21.61 59.05 2.63
CA LEU A 342 22.37 59.68 3.74
C LEU A 342 22.90 58.63 4.74
N THR A 343 24.19 58.48 5.02
CA THR A 343 25.30 59.45 5.12
C THR A 343 26.66 58.73 5.07
N ASP A 344 27.60 59.25 4.27
CA ASP A 344 29.04 59.12 4.55
C ASP A 344 29.46 60.31 5.44
N VAL A 345 30.07 60.01 6.58
CA VAL A 345 30.89 60.93 7.36
C VAL A 345 32.31 60.39 7.32
N GLU A 346 33.21 61.18 6.77
CA GLU A 346 34.61 60.85 6.54
C GLU A 346 35.49 61.30 7.73
N ILE A 347 36.68 60.67 7.79
CA ILE A 347 37.96 61.10 8.39
C ILE A 347 38.28 60.59 9.81
N ALA A 348 39.21 59.63 9.93
CA ALA A 348 40.60 59.88 10.41
C ALA A 348 41.46 58.59 10.59
N HIS A 349 42.59 58.53 9.85
CA HIS A 349 43.94 58.03 10.14
C HIS A 349 44.28 56.70 10.88
N LEU A 350 44.93 55.78 10.11
CA LEU A 350 46.20 54.99 10.33
C LEU A 350 46.30 53.93 11.48
N PRO A 351 47.25 52.97 11.46
CA PRO A 351 47.83 52.14 10.38
C PRO A 351 47.96 50.61 10.70
N LYS A 352 48.20 49.82 9.63
CA LYS A 352 48.98 48.55 9.48
C LYS A 352 49.18 47.52 10.64
N GLY A 353 48.99 46.24 10.28
CA GLY A 353 49.62 45.04 10.87
C GLY A 353 48.84 43.77 10.49
N GLU A 354 49.27 43.01 9.46
CA GLU A 354 49.97 41.72 9.60
C GLU A 354 49.31 40.74 10.59
N VAL A 355 48.58 39.73 10.07
CA VAL A 355 48.96 38.31 9.90
C VAL A 355 47.82 37.58 9.18
#